data_AF-A0A813AFJ3-F1
#
_entry.id   AF-A0A813AFJ3-F1
#
_cell.length_a   1.000
_cell.length_b   1.000
_cell.length_c   1.000
_cell.angle_alpha   90.00
_cell.angle_beta   90.00
_cell.angle_gamma   90.00
#
_symmetry.space_group_name_H-M   'P 1'
#
loop_
_entity.id
_entity.type
_entity.pdbx_description
1 polymer ?
#
loop_
_entity_poly.entity_id
_entity_poly.type
_entity_poly.pdbx_seq_one_letter_code
_entity_poly.pdbx_strand_id
1 'polypeptide(L)'
;MGRILIRTLAEGSTPVIIAINRNTSKSMKLAVANYPRGEREVILLTVQVGTESMSPLIWAVEKGALESAREILNDLLTLRADRAPSLLPTVFDGLIWRSKNVKNGMRRANYYIASLLRGEDGQLTDSLLDLIKQADPEIICHPTVVFQADLLWTRLCCLPWALTKLWFCATLVVYVMAEQQAVTSSDPLSQERFTTIVCRAFLYIGSLGQLFAKHAYQTYRAVRQKQMTRLCCLPVPKYVLQTRQELTEVALMLLLMCLLCCEPVLHCLAVSSELLTNCCEHGEWQCNLIQVYNRLATFPMVLYFVLTSELVHLNVSLSVFSVICSCLMWEFLLYVAVMAFFAAAFASAIACLPQALAADSVHERDFSSWPLAFESLLSSAFNVYDSDNYEQIAVADEPMLKWFVMAFAACWHVYLMNLMVAQLCQRYNDIYHDARGNARLTRGINIYETSMPLISKKRWTAFVESLHLGEACELDEGDTGPRGAVPTTESPYDYLQYPKVTLDRVQRYGGLAHPRLPWPSLDEAVDDSAVGKLTRMTQSKFEEMDRLMVDMAIKLQVRPPGTSGGTQDYSTMHSEKRDDESKIAESVDDHEHGIGMKETDVSEELAVNEKTRHLGEK
;
A
#
# COMPACT_ATOMS: atom_id res chain seq x y z
N MET A 1 -37.21 -29.94 23.40
CA MET A 1 -35.76 -29.68 23.28
C MET A 1 -35.38 -28.23 23.63
N GLY A 2 -36.02 -27.20 23.06
CA GLY A 2 -35.65 -25.78 23.31
C GLY A 2 -35.59 -25.30 24.77
N ARG A 3 -36.46 -25.79 25.67
CA ARG A 3 -36.40 -25.41 27.11
C ARG A 3 -35.18 -25.97 27.86
N ILE A 4 -34.61 -27.11 27.41
CA ILE A 4 -33.44 -27.74 28.05
C ILE A 4 -32.17 -26.99 27.63
N LEU A 5 -32.07 -26.62 26.35
CA LEU A 5 -30.97 -25.81 25.81
C LEU A 5 -30.89 -24.43 26.50
N ILE A 6 -32.04 -23.75 26.65
CA ILE A 6 -32.12 -22.46 27.36
C ILE A 6 -31.69 -22.59 28.82
N ARG A 7 -31.99 -23.72 29.48
CA ARG A 7 -31.62 -23.96 30.89
C ARG A 7 -30.13 -24.26 31.06
N THR A 8 -29.55 -25.06 30.16
CA THR A 8 -28.09 -25.32 30.14
C THR A 8 -27.28 -24.07 29.75
N LEU A 9 -27.82 -23.21 28.88
CA LEU A 9 -27.25 -21.90 28.56
C LEU A 9 -27.36 -20.89 29.70
N ALA A 10 -28.45 -20.91 30.47
CA ALA A 10 -28.63 -20.06 31.64
C ALA A 10 -27.72 -20.46 32.82
N GLU A 11 -27.46 -21.76 32.99
CA GLU A 11 -26.57 -22.29 34.04
C GLU A 11 -25.08 -22.22 33.66
N GLY A 12 -24.77 -22.21 32.35
CA GLY A 12 -23.43 -22.01 31.79
C GLY A 12 -22.58 -23.28 31.76
N SER A 13 -22.56 -23.98 30.63
CA SER A 13 -21.86 -25.27 30.47
C SER A 13 -20.35 -25.16 30.25
N THR A 14 -19.84 -23.99 29.83
CA THR A 14 -18.40 -23.75 29.64
C THR A 14 -17.95 -22.47 30.34
N PRO A 15 -16.66 -22.35 30.73
CA PRO A 15 -16.10 -21.12 31.30
C PRO A 15 -16.42 -19.86 30.47
N VAL A 16 -16.42 -19.99 29.14
CA VAL A 16 -16.77 -18.90 28.21
C VAL A 16 -18.25 -18.54 28.30
N ILE A 17 -19.16 -19.53 28.33
CA ILE A 17 -20.60 -19.27 28.45
C ILE A 17 -20.93 -18.64 29.81
N ILE A 18 -20.29 -19.10 30.89
CA ILE A 18 -20.41 -18.51 32.23
C ILE A 18 -19.93 -17.05 32.22
N ALA A 19 -18.81 -16.77 31.55
CA ALA A 19 -18.27 -15.41 31.43
C ALA A 19 -19.18 -14.49 30.60
N ILE A 20 -19.82 -14.99 29.54
CA ILE A 20 -20.83 -14.24 28.76
C ILE A 20 -22.05 -13.93 29.63
N ASN A 21 -22.53 -14.90 30.42
CA ASN A 21 -23.63 -14.67 31.36
C ASN A 21 -23.32 -13.62 32.42
N ARG A 22 -22.06 -13.53 32.87
CA ARG A 22 -21.59 -12.51 33.82
C ARG A 22 -21.34 -11.16 33.19
N ASN A 23 -21.07 -11.10 31.88
CA ASN A 23 -20.79 -9.89 31.11
C ASN A 23 -19.71 -8.99 31.75
N THR A 24 -18.60 -9.57 32.21
CA THR A 24 -17.46 -8.79 32.75
C THR A 24 -16.15 -9.14 32.06
N SER A 25 -15.39 -8.11 31.68
CA SER A 25 -14.09 -8.25 31.01
C SER A 25 -13.12 -9.18 31.76
N LYS A 26 -13.04 -9.05 33.10
CA LYS A 26 -12.19 -9.90 33.94
C LYS A 26 -12.57 -11.38 33.86
N SER A 27 -13.87 -11.69 33.90
CA SER A 27 -14.34 -13.08 33.81
C SER A 27 -14.06 -13.68 32.44
N MET A 28 -14.19 -12.88 31.38
CA MET A 28 -13.94 -13.33 30.02
C MET A 28 -12.45 -13.58 29.79
N LYS A 29 -11.58 -12.65 30.19
CA LYS A 29 -10.12 -12.82 30.12
C LYS A 29 -9.65 -14.06 30.89
N LEU A 30 -10.19 -14.29 32.09
CA LEU A 30 -9.87 -15.47 32.89
C LEU A 30 -10.35 -16.76 32.20
N ALA A 31 -11.57 -16.76 31.65
CA ALA A 31 -12.13 -17.91 30.94
C ALA A 31 -11.29 -18.27 29.70
N VAL A 32 -10.86 -17.27 28.92
CA VAL A 32 -10.03 -17.45 27.72
C VAL A 32 -8.58 -17.83 28.07
N ALA A 33 -8.04 -17.29 29.17
CA ALA A 33 -6.69 -17.61 29.63
C ALA A 33 -6.52 -19.10 29.98
N ASN A 34 -7.60 -19.78 30.38
CA ASN A 34 -7.60 -21.20 30.71
C ASN A 34 -7.43 -22.12 29.49
N TYR A 35 -7.52 -21.59 28.27
CA TYR A 35 -7.36 -22.36 27.04
C TYR A 35 -6.01 -22.10 26.37
N PRO A 36 -5.39 -23.13 25.74
CA PRO A 36 -4.18 -22.97 24.95
C PRO A 36 -4.40 -21.96 23.81
N ARG A 37 -3.41 -21.10 23.53
CA ARG A 37 -3.53 -20.04 22.51
C ARG A 37 -4.02 -20.54 21.14
N GLY A 38 -3.68 -21.77 20.73
CA GLY A 38 -4.12 -22.35 19.45
C GLY A 38 -5.56 -22.82 19.39
N GLU A 39 -6.23 -22.98 20.52
CA GLU A 39 -7.62 -23.49 20.60
C GLU A 39 -8.63 -22.40 20.97
N ARG A 40 -8.14 -21.23 21.38
CA ARG A 40 -8.97 -20.08 21.79
C ARG A 40 -9.92 -19.64 20.69
N GLU A 41 -9.45 -19.58 19.45
CA GLU A 41 -10.29 -19.19 18.31
C GLU A 41 -11.46 -20.15 18.08
N VAL A 42 -11.22 -21.45 18.20
CA VAL A 42 -12.26 -22.47 18.08
C VAL A 42 -13.29 -22.28 19.19
N ILE A 43 -12.84 -22.16 20.43
CA ILE A 43 -13.72 -22.07 21.61
C ILE A 43 -14.44 -20.72 21.69
N LEU A 44 -13.89 -19.66 21.09
CA LEU A 44 -14.52 -18.33 21.06
C LEU A 44 -15.52 -18.16 19.92
N LEU A 45 -15.40 -18.98 18.86
CA LEU A 45 -16.25 -18.91 17.67
C LEU A 45 -17.23 -20.06 17.57
N THR A 46 -16.95 -21.19 18.22
CA THR A 46 -17.74 -22.42 18.17
C THR A 46 -17.66 -23.12 19.53
N VAL A 47 -18.78 -23.18 20.23
CA VAL A 47 -18.94 -24.04 21.41
C VAL A 47 -20.06 -25.01 21.13
N GLN A 48 -19.78 -26.28 21.38
CA GLN A 48 -20.75 -27.34 21.26
C GLN A 48 -21.49 -27.49 22.59
N VAL A 49 -22.83 -27.35 22.55
CA VAL A 49 -23.70 -27.54 23.71
C VAL A 49 -24.67 -28.66 23.36
N GLY A 50 -24.36 -29.88 23.79
CA GLY A 50 -25.12 -31.07 23.38
C GLY A 50 -24.90 -31.39 21.90
N THR A 51 -25.97 -31.44 21.10
CA THR A 51 -25.93 -31.72 19.65
C THR A 51 -25.82 -30.48 18.77
N GLU A 52 -25.90 -29.28 19.35
CA GLU A 52 -25.91 -28.02 18.61
C GLU A 52 -24.58 -27.26 18.79
N SER A 53 -24.07 -26.71 17.70
CA SER A 53 -22.91 -25.81 17.70
C SER A 53 -23.38 -24.37 17.68
N MET A 54 -22.93 -23.56 18.64
CA MET A 54 -23.27 -22.15 18.73
C MET A 54 -22.00 -21.31 18.76
N SER A 55 -22.04 -20.11 18.17
CA SER A 55 -20.92 -19.17 18.27
C SER A 55 -21.04 -18.32 19.54
N PRO A 56 -20.09 -18.42 20.50
CA PRO A 56 -20.12 -17.60 21.70
C PRO A 56 -20.06 -16.10 21.43
N LEU A 57 -19.38 -15.69 20.35
CA LEU A 57 -19.37 -14.30 19.92
C LEU A 57 -20.77 -13.83 19.49
N ILE A 58 -21.44 -14.58 18.60
CA ILE A 58 -22.78 -14.25 18.12
C ILE A 58 -23.77 -14.23 19.30
N TRP A 59 -23.70 -15.25 20.16
CA TRP A 59 -24.56 -15.34 21.33
C TRP A 59 -24.32 -14.20 22.33
N ALA A 60 -23.07 -13.77 22.54
CA ALA A 60 -22.77 -12.61 23.37
C ALA A 60 -23.37 -11.32 22.81
N VAL A 61 -23.39 -11.16 21.48
CA VAL A 61 -24.02 -10.01 20.81
C VAL A 61 -25.54 -10.08 20.93
N GLU A 62 -26.16 -11.22 20.60
CA GLU A 62 -27.62 -11.43 20.70
C GLU A 62 -28.16 -11.18 22.11
N LYS A 63 -27.41 -11.61 23.13
CA LYS A 63 -27.78 -11.42 24.54
C LYS A 63 -27.51 -10.01 25.06
N GLY A 64 -26.85 -9.14 24.27
CA GLY A 64 -26.41 -7.82 24.71
C GLY A 64 -25.26 -7.84 25.73
N ALA A 65 -24.50 -8.94 25.80
CA ALA A 65 -23.31 -9.08 26.64
C ALA A 65 -22.07 -8.43 25.97
N LEU A 66 -22.14 -7.11 25.77
CA LEU A 66 -21.18 -6.34 24.97
C LEU A 66 -19.75 -6.34 25.53
N GLU A 67 -19.58 -6.39 26.85
CA GLU A 67 -18.24 -6.44 27.48
C GLU A 67 -17.55 -7.76 27.18
N SER A 68 -18.28 -8.87 27.27
CA SER A 68 -17.75 -10.18 26.91
C SER A 68 -17.51 -10.28 25.40
N ALA A 69 -18.43 -9.78 24.56
CA ALA A 69 -18.25 -9.74 23.11
C ALA A 69 -17.01 -8.94 22.68
N ARG A 70 -16.76 -7.79 23.32
CA ARG A 70 -15.57 -6.97 23.09
C ARG A 70 -14.28 -7.72 23.42
N GLU A 71 -14.22 -8.40 24.56
CA GLU A 71 -13.02 -9.16 24.93
C GLU A 71 -12.80 -10.39 24.06
N ILE A 72 -13.87 -11.04 23.60
CA ILE A 72 -13.79 -12.10 22.59
C ILE A 72 -13.16 -11.57 21.31
N LEU A 73 -13.65 -10.41 20.81
CA LEU A 73 -13.10 -9.77 19.62
C LEU A 73 -11.64 -9.36 19.82
N ASN A 74 -11.28 -8.79 20.98
CA ASN A 74 -9.89 -8.42 21.27
C ASN A 74 -8.95 -9.63 21.21
N ASP A 75 -9.30 -10.74 21.85
CA ASP A 75 -8.44 -11.94 21.85
C ASP A 75 -8.36 -12.56 20.44
N LEU A 76 -9.50 -12.63 19.72
CA LEU A 76 -9.54 -13.12 18.33
C LEU A 76 -8.73 -12.25 17.38
N LEU A 77 -8.83 -10.92 17.45
CA LEU A 77 -8.08 -10.00 16.59
C LEU A 77 -6.58 -10.07 16.88
N THR A 78 -6.20 -10.19 18.17
CA THR A 78 -4.79 -10.35 18.57
C THR A 78 -4.21 -11.69 18.09
N LEU A 79 -4.96 -12.79 18.18
CA LEU A 79 -4.55 -14.10 17.66
C LEU A 79 -4.45 -14.10 16.13
N ARG A 80 -5.37 -13.43 15.44
CA ARG A 80 -5.47 -13.44 13.98
C ARG A 80 -4.44 -12.57 13.28
N ALA A 81 -4.05 -11.43 13.87
CA ALA A 81 -2.98 -10.61 13.31
C ALA A 81 -1.66 -11.39 13.20
N ASP A 82 -1.37 -12.28 14.17
CA ASP A 82 -0.14 -13.10 14.20
C ASP A 82 -0.28 -14.44 13.47
N ARG A 83 -1.46 -15.08 13.45
CA ARG A 83 -1.63 -16.48 12.98
C ARG A 83 -2.54 -16.69 11.77
N ALA A 84 -3.41 -15.73 11.45
CA ALA A 84 -4.39 -15.85 10.36
C ALA A 84 -4.61 -14.50 9.63
N PRO A 85 -3.57 -13.94 8.97
CA PRO A 85 -3.66 -12.69 8.22
C PRO A 85 -4.77 -12.67 7.17
N SER A 86 -5.11 -13.83 6.60
CA SER A 86 -6.15 -13.98 5.59
C SER A 86 -7.55 -13.55 6.05
N LEU A 87 -7.78 -13.43 7.36
CA LEU A 87 -9.04 -12.95 7.94
C LEU A 87 -9.08 -11.43 8.13
N LEU A 88 -7.94 -10.74 8.09
CA LEU A 88 -7.86 -9.28 8.23
C LEU A 88 -8.63 -8.54 7.13
N PRO A 89 -8.56 -8.92 5.84
CA PRO A 89 -9.38 -8.32 4.80
C PRO A 89 -10.87 -8.36 5.15
N THR A 90 -11.40 -9.49 5.63
CA THR A 90 -12.82 -9.61 5.99
C THR A 90 -13.22 -8.69 7.16
N VAL A 91 -12.32 -8.54 8.15
CA VAL A 91 -12.54 -7.60 9.25
C VAL A 91 -12.53 -6.16 8.74
N PHE A 92 -11.57 -5.81 7.90
CA PHE A 92 -11.44 -4.46 7.37
C PHE A 92 -12.55 -4.10 6.37
N ASP A 93 -13.03 -5.07 5.58
CA ASP A 93 -14.24 -4.96 4.79
C ASP A 93 -15.37 -4.53 5.71
N GLY A 94 -15.51 -5.16 6.88
CA GLY A 94 -16.41 -4.84 8.00
C GLY A 94 -16.40 -3.37 8.49
N LEU A 95 -15.31 -2.65 8.23
CA LEU A 95 -15.13 -1.25 8.66
C LEU A 95 -15.49 -0.22 7.58
N ILE A 96 -15.97 -0.66 6.40
CA ILE A 96 -16.35 0.23 5.30
C ILE A 96 -17.85 0.15 5.07
N TRP A 97 -18.55 1.27 5.16
CA TRP A 97 -19.98 1.36 4.85
C TRP A 97 -20.15 2.24 3.62
N ARG A 98 -20.67 1.69 2.53
CA ARG A 98 -20.90 2.41 1.27
C ARG A 98 -22.39 2.52 0.99
N SER A 99 -22.86 3.75 0.77
CA SER A 99 -24.24 3.97 0.34
C SER A 99 -24.43 3.43 -1.07
N LYS A 100 -25.61 2.87 -1.35
CA LYS A 100 -26.02 2.52 -2.72
C LYS A 100 -26.30 3.76 -3.56
N ASN A 101 -26.70 4.85 -2.90
CA ASN A 101 -27.16 6.08 -3.55
C ASN A 101 -25.97 6.94 -4.01
N VAL A 102 -26.10 7.49 -5.21
CA VAL A 102 -25.17 8.49 -5.74
C VAL A 102 -25.88 9.83 -5.72
N LYS A 103 -25.33 10.80 -4.99
CA LYS A 103 -25.84 12.18 -4.90
C LYS A 103 -24.80 13.11 -5.50
N ASN A 104 -25.21 13.99 -6.42
CA ASN A 104 -24.33 14.93 -7.12
C ASN A 104 -23.12 14.27 -7.82
N GLY A 105 -23.32 13.08 -8.40
CA GLY A 105 -22.24 12.33 -9.06
C GLY A 105 -21.23 11.70 -8.11
N MET A 106 -21.44 11.77 -6.79
CA MET A 106 -20.57 11.18 -5.77
C MET A 106 -21.35 10.20 -4.88
N ARG A 107 -20.66 9.19 -4.36
CA ARG A 107 -21.21 8.20 -3.43
C ARG A 107 -20.69 8.48 -2.03
N ARG A 108 -21.56 8.40 -1.01
CA ARG A 108 -21.12 8.51 0.39
C ARG A 108 -20.52 7.19 0.87
N ALA A 109 -19.37 7.26 1.54
CA ALA A 109 -18.73 6.14 2.19
C ALA A 109 -18.25 6.54 3.59
N ASN A 110 -18.44 5.67 4.57
CA ASN A 110 -18.03 5.88 5.95
C ASN A 110 -16.96 4.84 6.31
N TYR A 111 -15.79 5.31 6.76
CA TYR A 111 -14.68 4.47 7.17
C TYR A 111 -14.55 4.47 8.70
N TYR A 112 -14.78 3.32 9.33
CA TYR A 112 -14.75 3.13 10.79
C TYR A 112 -13.32 2.88 11.28
N ILE A 113 -12.54 3.96 11.38
CA ILE A 113 -11.11 3.91 11.73
C ILE A 113 -10.80 4.39 13.15
N ALA A 114 -11.78 4.78 13.97
CA ALA A 114 -11.50 5.35 15.29
C ALA A 114 -10.63 4.46 16.19
N SER A 115 -10.93 3.16 16.26
CA SER A 115 -10.15 2.18 17.02
C SER A 115 -8.79 1.86 16.41
N LEU A 116 -8.63 2.07 15.10
CA LEU A 116 -7.33 1.94 14.41
C LEU A 116 -6.48 3.19 14.58
N LEU A 117 -7.11 4.37 14.73
CA LEU A 117 -6.41 5.63 14.81
C LEU A 117 -6.01 5.99 16.25
N ARG A 118 -6.88 5.74 17.24
CA ARG A 118 -6.70 6.20 18.62
C ARG A 118 -6.77 5.04 19.61
N GLY A 119 -5.72 4.90 20.41
CA GLY A 119 -5.65 3.94 21.52
C GLY A 119 -6.43 4.40 22.75
N GLU A 120 -6.56 3.53 23.74
CA GLU A 120 -7.22 3.86 25.01
C GLU A 120 -6.49 4.98 25.77
N ASP A 121 -5.20 5.14 25.53
CA ASP A 121 -4.33 6.20 26.07
C ASP A 121 -4.45 7.54 25.32
N GLY A 122 -5.22 7.57 24.23
CA GLY A 122 -5.38 8.73 23.36
C GLY A 122 -4.19 9.03 22.45
N GLN A 123 -3.21 8.13 22.36
CA GLN A 123 -2.14 8.21 21.36
C GLN A 123 -2.55 7.48 20.08
N LEU A 124 -1.70 7.59 19.05
CA LEU A 124 -1.81 6.77 17.85
C LEU A 124 -1.62 5.30 18.24
N THR A 125 -2.50 4.41 17.75
CA THR A 125 -2.33 2.98 18.03
C THR A 125 -1.13 2.39 17.29
N ASP A 126 -0.65 1.26 17.78
CA ASP A 126 0.37 0.45 17.09
C ASP A 126 -0.22 -0.41 15.96
N SER A 127 -1.53 -0.36 15.69
CA SER A 127 -2.18 -1.26 14.71
C SER A 127 -1.59 -1.14 13.30
N LEU A 128 -1.39 0.08 12.80
CA LEU A 128 -0.76 0.29 11.49
C LEU A 128 0.74 -0.06 11.54
N LEU A 129 1.41 0.13 12.68
CA LEU A 129 2.80 -0.30 12.87
C LEU A 129 2.93 -1.83 12.82
N ASP A 130 2.00 -2.57 13.42
CA ASP A 130 2.00 -4.03 13.41
C ASP A 130 1.67 -4.58 12.01
N LEU A 131 0.76 -3.94 11.27
CA LEU A 131 0.54 -4.23 9.85
C LEU A 131 1.79 -3.98 9.00
N ILE A 132 2.55 -2.92 9.29
CA ILE A 132 3.83 -2.65 8.61
C ILE A 132 4.86 -3.74 8.93
N LYS A 133 4.96 -4.18 10.19
CA LYS A 133 5.88 -5.26 10.60
C LYS A 133 5.54 -6.60 9.97
N GLN A 134 4.26 -6.85 9.71
CA GLN A 134 3.81 -8.05 9.00
C GLN A 134 4.29 -8.09 7.54
N ALA A 135 4.55 -6.92 6.94
CA ALA A 135 5.12 -6.76 5.60
C ALA A 135 4.32 -7.46 4.48
N ASP A 136 2.98 -7.56 4.65
CA ASP A 136 2.08 -8.10 3.64
C ASP A 136 1.62 -6.99 2.67
N PRO A 137 1.99 -7.05 1.37
CA PRO A 137 1.67 -6.04 0.38
C PRO A 137 0.18 -6.00 -0.01
N GLU A 138 -0.57 -7.09 0.16
CA GLU A 138 -2.00 -7.13 -0.16
C GLU A 138 -2.81 -6.46 0.96
N ILE A 139 -2.52 -6.80 2.20
CA ILE A 139 -3.27 -6.30 3.37
C ILE A 139 -3.07 -4.79 3.55
N ILE A 140 -1.85 -4.28 3.38
CA ILE A 140 -1.57 -2.84 3.49
C ILE A 140 -2.29 -2.02 2.41
N CYS A 141 -2.64 -2.64 1.29
CA CYS A 141 -3.40 -2.03 0.20
C CYS A 141 -4.92 -2.04 0.43
N HIS A 142 -5.39 -2.65 1.52
CA HIS A 142 -6.81 -2.67 1.84
C HIS A 142 -7.38 -1.23 2.01
N PRO A 143 -8.55 -0.90 1.44
CA PRO A 143 -9.08 0.48 1.43
C PRO A 143 -9.14 1.15 2.81
N THR A 144 -9.53 0.42 3.86
CA THR A 144 -9.55 0.93 5.25
C THR A 144 -8.17 1.38 5.74
N VAL A 145 -7.14 0.56 5.49
CA VAL A 145 -5.77 0.82 5.93
C VAL A 145 -5.17 1.96 5.09
N VAL A 146 -5.43 1.94 3.79
CA VAL A 146 -5.06 3.01 2.84
C VAL A 146 -5.67 4.34 3.27
N PHE A 147 -6.97 4.36 3.59
CA PHE A 147 -7.67 5.57 4.02
C PHE A 147 -7.09 6.12 5.33
N GLN A 148 -6.83 5.26 6.32
CA GLN A 148 -6.18 5.65 7.57
C GLN A 148 -4.79 6.27 7.33
N ALA A 149 -3.94 5.60 6.54
CA ALA A 149 -2.59 6.05 6.25
C ALA A 149 -2.57 7.36 5.45
N ASP A 150 -3.45 7.51 4.44
CA ASP A 150 -3.55 8.73 3.65
C ASP A 150 -4.15 9.90 4.44
N LEU A 151 -5.07 9.64 5.37
CA LEU A 151 -5.60 10.66 6.27
C LEU A 151 -4.48 11.22 7.18
N LEU A 152 -3.67 10.35 7.78
CA LEU A 152 -2.50 10.74 8.58
C LEU A 152 -1.48 11.49 7.72
N TRP A 153 -1.18 10.97 6.52
CA TRP A 153 -0.23 11.59 5.61
C TRP A 153 -0.65 13.01 5.22
N THR A 154 -1.84 13.17 4.67
CA THR A 154 -2.30 14.43 4.08
C THR A 154 -2.52 15.53 5.13
N ARG A 155 -3.09 15.20 6.29
CA ARG A 155 -3.45 16.21 7.30
C ARG A 155 -2.36 16.49 8.34
N LEU A 156 -1.45 15.53 8.57
CA LEU A 156 -0.54 15.60 9.72
C LEU A 156 0.93 15.46 9.33
N CYS A 157 1.28 14.39 8.59
CA CYS A 157 2.66 13.92 8.45
C CYS A 157 3.42 14.47 7.24
N CYS A 158 2.74 14.78 6.13
CA CYS A 158 3.37 15.15 4.86
C CYS A 158 4.29 16.37 5.00
N LEU A 159 3.82 17.46 5.63
CA LEU A 159 4.60 18.68 5.77
C LEU A 159 5.83 18.51 6.70
N PRO A 160 5.70 17.99 7.94
CA PRO A 160 6.87 17.69 8.77
C PRO A 160 7.91 16.82 8.06
N TRP A 161 7.46 15.77 7.39
CA TRP A 161 8.35 14.90 6.61
C TRP A 161 9.05 15.66 5.48
N ALA A 162 8.31 16.43 4.68
CA ALA A 162 8.86 17.20 3.57
C ALA A 162 9.91 18.22 4.05
N LEU A 163 9.69 18.85 5.20
CA LEU A 163 10.65 19.77 5.81
C LEU A 163 11.98 19.08 6.18
N THR A 164 11.94 17.81 6.62
CA THR A 164 13.19 17.05 6.87
C THR A 164 14.00 16.82 5.61
N LYS A 165 13.34 16.70 4.45
CA LYS A 165 13.98 16.46 3.15
C LYS A 165 14.36 17.76 2.43
N LEU A 166 13.66 18.86 2.72
CA LEU A 166 13.92 20.18 2.13
C LEU A 166 15.34 20.67 2.39
N TRP A 167 15.94 20.29 3.53
CA TRP A 167 17.33 20.61 3.84
C TRP A 167 18.31 20.07 2.80
N PHE A 168 18.11 18.84 2.32
CA PHE A 168 18.95 18.27 1.26
C PHE A 168 18.76 19.00 -0.07
N CYS A 169 17.54 19.44 -0.38
CA CYS A 169 17.26 20.22 -1.58
C CYS A 169 17.96 21.59 -1.55
N ALA A 170 17.88 22.28 -0.40
CA ALA A 170 18.57 23.55 -0.21
C ALA A 170 20.09 23.37 -0.32
N THR A 171 20.63 22.31 0.27
CA THR A 171 22.07 21.98 0.20
C THR A 171 22.50 21.65 -1.24
N LEU A 172 21.68 20.90 -1.99
CA LEU A 172 21.93 20.60 -3.40
C LEU A 172 21.99 21.88 -4.24
N VAL A 173 21.06 22.82 -4.05
CA VAL A 173 21.09 24.11 -4.77
C VAL A 173 22.38 24.88 -4.45
N VAL A 174 22.77 24.94 -3.18
CA VAL A 174 24.04 25.59 -2.79
C VAL A 174 25.25 24.87 -3.39
N TYR A 175 25.22 23.54 -3.47
CA TYR A 175 26.28 22.73 -4.09
C TYR A 175 26.40 23.01 -5.60
N VAL A 176 25.28 23.05 -6.32
CA VAL A 176 25.24 23.41 -7.74
C VAL A 176 25.80 24.82 -7.96
N MET A 177 25.39 25.79 -7.15
CA MET A 177 25.90 27.16 -7.24
C MET A 177 27.41 27.24 -6.98
N ALA A 178 27.91 26.53 -5.96
CA ALA A 178 29.33 26.50 -5.64
C ALA A 178 30.18 25.95 -6.79
N GLU A 179 29.78 24.82 -7.37
CA GLU A 179 30.59 24.14 -8.37
C GLU A 179 30.47 24.74 -9.78
N GLN A 180 29.32 25.32 -10.15
CA GLN A 180 29.19 25.99 -11.45
C GLN A 180 29.97 27.31 -11.52
N GLN A 181 29.94 28.11 -10.46
CA GLN A 181 30.62 29.41 -10.42
C GLN A 181 32.15 29.30 -10.28
N ALA A 182 32.63 28.17 -9.76
CA ALA A 182 34.06 27.87 -9.67
C ALA A 182 34.74 27.75 -11.04
N VAL A 183 33.97 27.45 -12.10
CA VAL A 183 34.49 27.24 -13.46
C VAL A 183 34.55 28.54 -14.27
N THR A 184 33.68 29.52 -13.99
CA THR A 184 33.48 30.70 -14.86
C THR A 184 34.36 31.91 -14.54
N SER A 185 34.88 32.05 -13.31
CA SER A 185 35.55 33.29 -12.89
C SER A 185 37.08 33.20 -12.92
N SER A 186 37.73 33.89 -13.86
CA SER A 186 39.20 34.05 -13.90
C SER A 186 39.70 35.21 -13.03
N ASP A 187 38.84 36.17 -12.71
CA ASP A 187 39.20 37.39 -11.99
C ASP A 187 39.23 37.16 -10.45
N PRO A 188 40.39 37.35 -9.79
CA PRO A 188 40.55 37.15 -8.34
C PRO A 188 39.71 38.09 -7.47
N LEU A 189 39.19 39.21 -7.99
CA LEU A 189 38.34 40.15 -7.23
C LEU A 189 36.84 40.05 -7.57
N SER A 190 36.46 39.06 -8.39
CA SER A 190 35.07 38.92 -8.80
C SER A 190 34.15 38.52 -7.65
N GLN A 191 32.94 39.08 -7.66
CA GLN A 191 31.86 38.73 -6.72
C GLN A 191 31.51 37.23 -6.77
N GLU A 192 31.71 36.59 -7.93
CA GLU A 192 31.49 35.16 -8.15
C GLU A 192 32.40 34.28 -7.29
N ARG A 193 33.68 34.65 -7.10
CA ARG A 193 34.61 33.90 -6.24
C ARG A 193 34.25 34.00 -4.77
N PHE A 194 33.85 35.19 -4.31
CA PHE A 194 33.39 35.35 -2.93
C PHE A 194 32.13 34.52 -2.66
N THR A 195 31.20 34.49 -3.61
CA THR A 195 29.99 33.66 -3.53
C THR A 195 30.35 32.18 -3.46
N THR A 196 31.29 31.72 -4.30
CA THR A 196 31.80 30.34 -4.28
C THR A 196 32.39 29.95 -2.92
N ILE A 197 33.25 30.79 -2.35
CA ILE A 197 33.88 30.54 -1.03
C ILE A 197 32.81 30.45 0.07
N VAL A 198 31.84 31.36 0.08
CA VAL A 198 30.75 31.36 1.06
C VAL A 198 29.88 30.11 0.91
N CYS A 199 29.53 29.72 -0.32
CA CYS A 199 28.76 28.50 -0.58
C CYS A 199 29.53 27.25 -0.14
N ARG A 200 30.83 27.14 -0.44
CA ARG A 200 31.67 26.02 0.03
C ARG A 200 31.81 25.97 1.55
N ALA A 201 32.02 27.11 2.19
CA ALA A 201 32.03 27.20 3.65
C ALA A 201 30.71 26.72 4.25
N PHE A 202 29.57 27.11 3.66
CA PHE A 202 28.26 26.60 4.07
C PHE A 202 28.13 25.09 3.89
N LEU A 203 28.62 24.52 2.79
CA LEU A 203 28.57 23.07 2.54
C LEU A 203 29.40 22.29 3.56
N TYR A 204 30.61 22.76 3.87
CA TYR A 204 31.48 22.09 4.83
C TYR A 204 31.01 22.25 6.28
N ILE A 205 30.54 23.43 6.67
CA ILE A 205 30.08 23.66 8.04
C ILE A 205 28.67 23.09 8.24
N GLY A 206 27.76 23.38 7.32
CA GLY A 206 26.36 22.99 7.39
C GLY A 206 26.15 21.51 7.03
N SER A 207 26.42 21.14 5.78
CA SER A 207 26.12 19.78 5.30
C SER A 207 27.05 18.74 5.91
N LEU A 208 28.37 18.91 5.77
CA LEU A 208 29.34 17.95 6.29
C LEU A 208 29.29 17.91 7.83
N GLY A 209 29.22 19.07 8.50
CA GLY A 209 29.08 19.13 9.95
C GLY A 209 27.84 18.40 10.48
N GLN A 210 26.68 18.58 9.85
CA GLN A 210 25.45 17.87 10.23
C GLN A 210 25.54 16.37 10.00
N LEU A 211 26.02 15.94 8.82
CA LEU A 211 26.17 14.51 8.49
C LEU A 211 27.16 13.84 9.44
N PHE A 212 28.28 14.49 9.72
CA PHE A 212 29.27 14.01 10.67
C PHE A 212 28.68 13.87 12.08
N ALA A 213 27.98 14.89 12.58
CA ALA A 213 27.35 14.84 13.90
C ALA A 213 26.29 13.72 14.02
N LYS A 214 25.43 13.57 12.99
CA LYS A 214 24.42 12.51 12.92
C LYS A 214 25.07 11.12 13.00
N HIS A 215 26.00 10.84 12.09
CA HIS A 215 26.61 9.51 12.00
C HIS A 215 27.59 9.23 13.15
N ALA A 216 28.27 10.24 13.70
CA ALA A 216 29.09 10.07 14.90
C ALA A 216 28.23 9.65 16.10
N TYR A 217 27.07 10.29 16.30
CA TYR A 217 26.14 9.94 17.37
C TYR A 217 25.55 8.53 17.19
N GLN A 218 25.09 8.19 15.98
CA GLN A 218 24.54 6.86 15.69
C GLN A 218 25.60 5.76 15.82
N THR A 219 26.81 6.00 15.34
CA THR A 219 27.95 5.07 15.47
C THR A 219 28.31 4.87 16.93
N TYR A 220 28.40 5.93 17.73
CA TYR A 220 28.64 5.84 19.16
C TYR A 220 27.57 4.98 19.86
N ARG A 221 26.29 5.19 19.54
CA ARG A 221 25.18 4.39 20.08
C ARG A 221 25.29 2.92 19.67
N ALA A 222 25.60 2.64 18.41
CA ALA A 222 25.75 1.28 17.89
C ALA A 222 26.91 0.53 18.55
N VAL A 223 28.05 1.20 18.77
CA VAL A 223 29.20 0.67 19.51
C VAL A 223 28.80 0.36 20.95
N ARG A 224 28.10 1.27 21.64
CA ARG A 224 27.62 1.06 23.01
C ARG A 224 26.66 -0.12 23.12
N GLN A 225 25.83 -0.33 22.10
CA GLN A 225 24.85 -1.42 22.04
C GLN A 225 25.42 -2.72 21.44
N LYS A 226 26.71 -2.77 21.11
CA LYS A 226 27.40 -3.91 20.46
C LYS A 226 26.73 -4.37 19.15
N GLN A 227 26.11 -3.45 18.41
CA GLN A 227 25.45 -3.72 17.13
C GLN A 227 26.38 -3.45 15.95
N MET A 228 27.53 -4.13 15.93
CA MET A 228 28.52 -4.02 14.85
C MET A 228 28.46 -5.26 13.95
N THR A 229 28.55 -5.05 12.65
CA THR A 229 28.69 -6.09 11.62
C THR A 229 30.03 -5.97 10.94
N ARG A 230 30.57 -7.05 10.40
CA ARG A 230 31.82 -7.00 9.62
C ARG A 230 31.46 -6.93 8.13
N LEU A 231 31.87 -5.85 7.47
CA LEU A 231 31.85 -5.75 6.02
C LEU A 231 33.26 -6.05 5.52
N CYS A 232 33.45 -7.20 4.88
CA CYS A 232 34.75 -7.78 4.53
C CYS A 232 35.69 -7.94 5.74
N CYS A 233 36.42 -6.88 6.13
CA CYS A 233 37.36 -6.87 7.26
C CYS A 233 37.12 -5.71 8.24
N LEU A 234 36.26 -4.74 7.90
CA LEU A 234 36.04 -3.54 8.70
C LEU A 234 34.76 -3.68 9.54
N PRO A 235 34.80 -3.36 10.85
CA PRO A 235 33.61 -3.32 11.68
C PRO A 235 32.78 -2.08 11.32
N VAL A 236 31.63 -2.30 10.68
CA VAL A 236 30.67 -1.27 10.30
C VAL A 236 29.40 -1.40 11.17
N PRO A 237 28.84 -0.30 11.68
CA PRO A 237 27.57 -0.33 12.40
C PRO A 237 26.44 -0.93 11.56
N LYS A 238 25.59 -1.76 12.19
CA LYS A 238 24.46 -2.42 11.49
C LYS A 238 23.52 -1.44 10.78
N TYR A 239 23.30 -0.26 11.36
CA TYR A 239 22.37 0.74 10.82
C TYR A 239 22.77 1.26 9.43
N VAL A 240 24.08 1.32 9.12
CA VAL A 240 24.59 1.85 7.84
C VAL A 240 24.18 0.95 6.67
N LEU A 241 24.08 -0.36 6.91
CA LEU A 241 23.70 -1.34 5.90
C LEU A 241 22.18 -1.61 5.88
N GLN A 242 21.43 -1.01 6.81
CA GLN A 242 20.00 -1.28 6.95
C GLN A 242 19.18 -0.52 5.90
N THR A 243 19.57 0.71 5.54
CA THR A 243 18.86 1.52 4.55
C THR A 243 19.83 2.09 3.50
N ARG A 244 19.37 2.15 2.24
CA ARG A 244 20.15 2.73 1.13
C ARG A 244 20.47 4.21 1.38
N GLN A 245 19.58 4.92 2.05
CA GLN A 245 19.75 6.33 2.41
C GLN A 245 20.96 6.53 3.34
N GLU A 246 21.05 5.78 4.45
CA GLU A 246 22.15 5.92 5.41
C GLU A 246 23.50 5.57 4.78
N LEU A 247 23.55 4.56 3.91
CA LEU A 247 24.74 4.24 3.13
C LEU A 247 25.17 5.40 2.21
N THR A 248 24.21 6.02 1.51
CA THR A 248 24.44 7.13 0.59
C THR A 248 24.92 8.37 1.34
N GLU A 249 24.33 8.67 2.50
CA GLU A 249 24.74 9.78 3.37
C GLU A 249 26.16 9.59 3.92
N VAL A 250 26.54 8.37 4.33
CA VAL A 250 27.91 8.06 4.77
C VAL A 250 28.90 8.19 3.61
N ALA A 251 28.56 7.69 2.42
CA ALA A 251 29.41 7.83 1.23
C ALA A 251 29.60 9.31 0.85
N LEU A 252 28.53 10.10 0.90
CA LEU A 252 28.58 11.55 0.68
C LEU A 252 29.46 12.24 1.72
N MET A 253 29.32 11.91 3.01
CA MET A 253 30.14 12.46 4.08
C MET A 253 31.63 12.19 3.86
N LEU A 254 32.01 10.96 3.48
CA LEU A 254 33.40 10.61 3.17
C LEU A 254 33.95 11.37 1.96
N LEU A 255 33.14 11.56 0.91
CA LEU A 255 33.55 12.33 -0.25
C LEU A 255 33.68 13.82 0.06
N LEU A 256 32.77 14.40 0.86
CA LEU A 256 32.88 15.79 1.31
C LEU A 256 34.10 16.02 2.21
N MET A 257 34.45 15.04 3.06
CA MET A 257 35.71 15.06 3.81
C MET A 257 36.92 15.04 2.88
N CYS A 258 36.90 14.21 1.84
CA CYS A 258 37.97 14.17 0.84
C CYS A 258 38.09 15.50 0.08
N LEU A 259 36.97 16.11 -0.32
CA LEU A 259 36.95 17.44 -0.96
C LEU A 259 37.50 18.52 -0.03
N LEU A 260 37.13 18.53 1.25
CA LEU A 260 37.66 19.47 2.22
C LEU A 260 39.18 19.33 2.37
N CYS A 261 39.71 18.10 2.40
CA CYS A 261 41.15 17.84 2.44
C CYS A 261 41.88 18.29 1.17
N CYS A 262 41.19 18.29 0.02
CA CYS A 262 41.72 18.72 -1.27
C CYS A 262 41.34 20.18 -1.61
N GLU A 263 40.76 20.94 -0.68
CA GLU A 263 40.20 22.27 -0.98
C GLU A 263 41.31 23.26 -1.40
N PRO A 264 41.28 23.78 -2.64
CA PRO A 264 42.36 24.61 -3.16
C PRO A 264 42.54 25.91 -2.35
N VAL A 265 41.45 26.51 -1.87
CA VAL A 265 41.49 27.76 -1.08
C VAL A 265 42.26 27.58 0.23
N LEU A 266 42.06 26.46 0.94
CA LEU A 266 42.74 26.20 2.22
C LEU A 266 44.24 25.97 2.04
N HIS A 267 44.63 25.26 0.97
CA HIS A 267 46.04 25.00 0.66
C HIS A 267 46.77 26.26 0.16
N CYS A 268 46.10 27.10 -0.62
CA CYS A 268 46.67 28.36 -1.11
C CYS A 268 46.79 29.43 -0.01
N LEU A 269 45.82 29.50 0.91
CA LEU A 269 45.84 30.45 2.03
C LEU A 269 47.01 30.21 3.01
N ALA A 270 47.53 28.98 3.06
CA ALA A 270 48.70 28.65 3.88
C ALA A 270 50.02 29.20 3.30
N VAL A 271 50.06 29.57 2.02
CA VAL A 271 51.29 29.89 1.28
C VAL A 271 51.32 31.32 0.75
N SER A 272 50.18 31.89 0.32
CA SER A 272 50.11 33.27 -0.20
C SER A 272 49.10 34.13 0.56
N SER A 273 49.43 35.41 0.74
CA SER A 273 48.50 36.43 1.29
C SER A 273 47.41 36.83 0.30
N GLU A 274 47.53 36.41 -0.97
CA GLU A 274 46.46 36.54 -1.96
C GLU A 274 45.41 35.48 -1.69
N LEU A 275 44.33 35.88 -1.01
CA LEU A 275 43.25 35.04 -0.52
C LEU A 275 42.45 34.28 -1.62
N LEU A 276 42.78 34.50 -2.91
CA LEU A 276 41.87 34.28 -4.04
C LEU A 276 42.53 33.71 -5.30
N THR A 277 43.72 33.10 -5.23
CA THR A 277 44.34 32.45 -6.40
C THR A 277 44.00 30.95 -6.46
N ASN A 278 43.58 30.47 -7.65
CA ASN A 278 43.23 29.05 -7.90
C ASN A 278 44.48 28.16 -8.09
N CYS A 279 45.63 28.77 -8.34
CA CYS A 279 46.92 28.10 -8.35
C CYS A 279 47.95 29.06 -7.77
N CYS A 280 48.69 28.58 -6.77
CA CYS A 280 49.71 29.34 -6.08
C CYS A 280 51.09 29.09 -6.72
N GLU A 281 51.98 30.09 -6.61
CA GLU A 281 53.25 30.18 -7.33
C GLU A 281 54.27 29.06 -7.01
N HIS A 282 53.96 28.15 -6.08
CA HIS A 282 54.85 27.06 -5.64
C HIS A 282 54.25 25.67 -5.89
N GLY A 283 54.15 25.30 -7.17
CA GLY A 283 54.25 23.90 -7.61
C GLY A 283 53.12 23.41 -8.52
N GLU A 284 53.51 22.72 -9.59
CA GLU A 284 52.62 21.94 -10.48
C GLU A 284 51.66 21.03 -9.69
N TRP A 285 52.07 20.55 -8.51
CA TRP A 285 51.25 19.74 -7.63
C TRP A 285 49.95 20.43 -7.17
N GLN A 286 50.00 21.74 -6.87
CA GLN A 286 48.84 22.51 -6.42
C GLN A 286 47.87 22.81 -7.58
N CYS A 287 48.41 23.07 -8.77
CA CYS A 287 47.63 23.18 -10.02
C CYS A 287 47.00 21.83 -10.45
N ASN A 288 47.62 20.69 -10.15
CA ASN A 288 47.02 19.38 -10.39
C ASN A 288 45.92 19.04 -9.37
N LEU A 289 46.00 19.59 -8.15
CA LEU A 289 45.02 19.37 -7.09
C LEU A 289 43.63 19.88 -7.48
N ILE A 290 43.52 21.03 -8.17
CA ILE A 290 42.22 21.55 -8.63
C ILE A 290 41.58 20.67 -9.71
N GLN A 291 42.37 20.03 -10.58
CA GLN A 291 41.83 19.06 -11.55
C GLN A 291 41.29 17.82 -10.84
N VAL A 292 42.00 17.32 -9.83
CA VAL A 292 41.54 16.19 -9.01
C VAL A 292 40.29 16.56 -8.22
N TYR A 293 40.26 17.76 -7.61
CA TYR A 293 39.09 18.30 -6.91
C TYR A 293 37.86 18.33 -7.83
N ASN A 294 37.98 18.95 -9.01
CA ASN A 294 36.85 19.09 -9.94
C ASN A 294 36.31 17.73 -10.40
N ARG A 295 37.20 16.74 -10.62
CA ARG A 295 36.78 15.37 -10.92
C ARG A 295 36.05 14.73 -9.75
N LEU A 296 36.57 14.88 -8.53
CA LEU A 296 35.95 14.34 -7.32
C LEU A 296 34.61 15.00 -6.99
N ALA A 297 34.45 16.30 -7.25
CA ALA A 297 33.24 17.08 -6.99
C ALA A 297 32.02 16.59 -7.80
N THR A 298 32.25 15.88 -8.91
CA THR A 298 31.15 15.27 -9.68
C THR A 298 30.41 14.18 -8.90
N PHE A 299 31.09 13.44 -8.01
CA PHE A 299 30.45 12.33 -7.29
C PHE A 299 29.46 12.82 -6.22
N PRO A 300 29.80 13.76 -5.32
CA PRO A 300 28.82 14.34 -4.40
C PRO A 300 27.62 14.97 -5.09
N MET A 301 27.79 15.60 -6.26
CA MET A 301 26.68 16.12 -7.05
C MET A 301 25.65 15.03 -7.34
N VAL A 302 26.09 13.89 -7.87
CA VAL A 302 25.23 12.74 -8.17
C VAL A 302 24.59 12.20 -6.88
N LEU A 303 25.36 12.07 -5.79
CA LEU A 303 24.82 11.57 -4.53
C LEU A 303 23.75 12.50 -3.92
N TYR A 304 23.90 13.83 -4.02
CA TYR A 304 22.86 14.76 -3.59
C TYR A 304 21.57 14.61 -4.41
N PHE A 305 21.66 14.37 -5.72
CA PHE A 305 20.49 14.05 -6.55
C PHE A 305 19.85 12.72 -6.14
N VAL A 306 20.66 11.69 -5.86
CA VAL A 306 20.15 10.41 -5.34
C VAL A 306 19.43 10.60 -4.01
N LEU A 307 19.98 11.38 -3.07
CA LEU A 307 19.30 11.69 -1.81
C LEU A 307 18.02 12.50 -2.01
N THR A 308 18.01 13.41 -2.99
CA THR A 308 16.82 14.21 -3.34
C THR A 308 15.73 13.35 -4.00
N SER A 309 16.11 12.24 -4.64
CA SER A 309 15.14 11.30 -5.25
C SER A 309 14.18 10.69 -4.22
N GLU A 310 14.52 10.68 -2.93
CA GLU A 310 13.63 10.29 -1.82
C GLU A 310 12.33 11.12 -1.77
N LEU A 311 12.31 12.34 -2.33
CA LEU A 311 11.09 13.15 -2.48
C LEU A 311 9.98 12.45 -3.27
N VAL A 312 10.34 11.43 -4.07
CA VAL A 312 9.39 10.56 -4.74
C VAL A 312 8.38 9.95 -3.76
N HIS A 313 8.73 9.72 -2.49
CA HIS A 313 7.80 9.22 -1.46
C HIS A 313 6.68 10.19 -1.05
N LEU A 314 6.75 11.47 -1.47
CA LEU A 314 5.64 12.43 -1.32
C LEU A 314 4.34 11.92 -1.94
N ASN A 315 4.45 11.23 -3.07
CA ASN A 315 3.34 10.66 -3.80
C ASN A 315 3.49 9.14 -3.88
N VAL A 316 2.43 8.40 -3.53
CA VAL A 316 2.44 6.93 -3.65
C VAL A 316 2.71 6.53 -5.09
N SER A 317 2.12 7.17 -6.09
CA SER A 317 2.28 6.77 -7.49
C SER A 317 3.74 6.87 -7.96
N LEU A 318 4.43 7.94 -7.58
CA LEU A 318 5.86 8.08 -7.87
C LEU A 318 6.66 7.05 -7.07
N SER A 319 6.30 6.81 -5.80
CA SER A 319 6.94 5.80 -4.97
C SER A 319 6.80 4.39 -5.56
N VAL A 320 5.63 4.04 -6.12
CA VAL A 320 5.43 2.77 -6.83
C VAL A 320 6.40 2.68 -7.99
N PHE A 321 6.51 3.74 -8.81
CA PHE A 321 7.44 3.78 -9.93
C PHE A 321 8.90 3.56 -9.48
N SER A 322 9.35 4.23 -8.41
CA SER A 322 10.72 4.05 -7.88
C SER A 322 10.98 2.63 -7.38
N VAL A 323 10.00 2.01 -6.71
CA VAL A 323 10.08 0.61 -6.29
C VAL A 323 10.19 -0.32 -7.50
N ILE A 324 9.34 -0.12 -8.52
CA ILE A 324 9.39 -0.90 -9.77
C ILE A 324 10.78 -0.77 -10.43
N CYS A 325 11.28 0.45 -10.60
CA CYS A 325 12.62 0.68 -11.14
C CYS A 325 13.67 -0.09 -10.34
N SER A 326 13.64 0.00 -9.01
CA SER A 326 14.57 -0.71 -8.12
C SER A 326 14.50 -2.24 -8.25
N CYS A 327 13.32 -2.82 -8.44
CA CYS A 327 13.13 -4.25 -8.65
C CYS A 327 13.64 -4.69 -10.03
N LEU A 328 13.36 -3.89 -11.07
CA LEU A 328 13.76 -4.18 -12.45
C LEU A 328 15.26 -3.94 -12.69
N MET A 329 15.95 -3.16 -11.86
CA MET A 329 17.38 -2.85 -12.04
C MET A 329 18.24 -4.09 -12.20
N TRP A 330 18.01 -5.15 -11.42
CA TRP A 330 18.85 -6.35 -11.50
C TRP A 330 18.63 -7.13 -12.80
N GLU A 331 17.37 -7.29 -13.21
CA GLU A 331 17.04 -7.93 -14.49
C GLU A 331 17.57 -7.12 -15.67
N PHE A 332 17.45 -5.79 -15.62
CA PHE A 332 18.02 -4.89 -16.60
C PHE A 332 19.54 -5.01 -16.69
N LEU A 333 20.25 -5.04 -15.54
CA LEU A 333 21.71 -5.22 -15.51
C LEU A 333 22.14 -6.56 -16.10
N LEU A 334 21.43 -7.64 -15.79
CA LEU A 334 21.68 -8.95 -16.40
C LEU A 334 21.47 -8.91 -17.92
N TYR A 335 20.42 -8.24 -18.38
CA TYR A 335 20.15 -8.07 -19.80
C TYR A 335 21.26 -7.26 -20.50
N VAL A 336 21.68 -6.14 -19.90
CA VAL A 336 22.81 -5.33 -20.37
C VAL A 336 24.09 -6.16 -20.43
N ALA A 337 24.33 -7.06 -19.46
CA ALA A 337 25.48 -7.96 -19.50
C ALA A 337 25.40 -8.94 -20.68
N VAL A 338 24.22 -9.47 -21.01
CA VAL A 338 24.00 -10.30 -22.22
C VAL A 338 24.25 -9.49 -23.49
N MET A 339 23.78 -8.24 -23.55
CA MET A 339 24.02 -7.34 -24.68
C MET A 339 25.51 -7.03 -24.86
N ALA A 340 26.21 -6.74 -23.77
CA ALA A 340 27.65 -6.51 -23.78
C ALA A 340 28.43 -7.76 -24.20
N PHE A 341 28.04 -8.94 -23.70
CA PHE A 341 28.62 -10.21 -24.13
C PHE A 341 28.39 -10.47 -25.63
N PHE A 342 27.18 -10.22 -26.12
CA PHE A 342 26.83 -10.35 -27.53
C PHE A 342 27.66 -9.43 -28.42
N ALA A 343 27.77 -8.15 -28.06
CA ALA A 343 28.62 -7.18 -28.76
C ALA A 343 30.10 -7.57 -28.70
N ALA A 344 30.59 -8.06 -27.56
CA ALA A 344 31.97 -8.53 -27.42
C ALA A 344 32.27 -9.77 -28.28
N ALA A 345 31.30 -10.68 -28.45
CA ALA A 345 31.43 -11.86 -29.29
C ALA A 345 31.45 -11.51 -30.79
N PHE A 346 30.62 -10.57 -31.25
CA PHE A 346 30.70 -10.08 -32.63
C PHE A 346 31.97 -9.25 -32.87
N ALA A 347 32.37 -8.42 -31.92
CA ALA A 347 33.60 -7.64 -32.00
C ALA A 347 34.84 -8.53 -32.13
N SER A 348 34.91 -9.63 -31.37
CA SER A 348 36.04 -10.56 -31.45
C SER A 348 36.04 -11.34 -32.76
N ALA A 349 34.87 -11.73 -33.28
CA ALA A 349 34.76 -12.38 -34.58
C ALA A 349 35.22 -11.45 -35.72
N ILE A 350 34.81 -10.17 -35.68
CA ILE A 350 35.20 -9.17 -36.68
C ILE A 350 36.70 -8.87 -36.59
N ALA A 351 37.26 -8.73 -35.39
CA ALA A 351 38.69 -8.45 -35.20
C ALA A 351 39.61 -9.59 -35.70
N CYS A 352 39.08 -10.80 -35.90
CA CYS A 352 39.80 -11.92 -36.49
C CYS A 352 39.79 -11.95 -38.02
N LEU A 353 39.01 -11.07 -38.68
CA LEU A 353 38.98 -10.99 -40.13
C LEU A 353 40.33 -10.46 -40.67
N PRO A 354 40.76 -10.95 -41.84
CA PRO A 354 42.01 -10.50 -42.45
C PRO A 354 41.92 -9.01 -42.78
N GLN A 355 42.90 -8.24 -42.27
CA GLN A 355 42.98 -6.81 -42.52
C GLN A 355 43.37 -6.56 -43.98
N ALA A 356 42.54 -5.82 -44.72
CA ALA A 356 42.86 -5.41 -46.07
C ALA A 356 44.10 -4.49 -46.07
N LEU A 357 45.01 -4.66 -47.03
CA LEU A 357 46.32 -3.95 -47.10
C LEU A 357 46.23 -2.42 -47.31
N ALA A 358 45.02 -1.84 -47.39
CA ALA A 358 44.84 -0.40 -47.60
C ALA A 358 44.88 0.35 -46.27
N ALA A 359 45.92 1.18 -46.11
CA ALA A 359 46.27 1.94 -44.89
C ALA A 359 45.20 2.93 -44.35
N ASP A 360 44.09 3.09 -45.07
CA ASP A 360 42.95 3.96 -44.73
C ASP A 360 41.61 3.21 -44.77
N SER A 361 41.62 1.87 -44.75
CA SER A 361 40.38 1.09 -44.77
C SER A 361 39.63 1.23 -43.44
N VAL A 362 38.28 1.27 -43.50
CA VAL A 362 37.43 1.27 -42.29
C VAL A 362 37.77 0.12 -41.35
N HIS A 363 38.20 -1.01 -41.91
CA HIS A 363 38.61 -2.16 -41.13
C HIS A 363 39.82 -1.86 -40.23
N GLU A 364 40.78 -1.06 -40.68
CA GLU A 364 41.96 -0.68 -39.90
C GLU A 364 41.62 0.38 -38.84
N ARG A 365 40.75 1.34 -39.19
CA ARG A 365 40.36 2.41 -38.27
C ARG A 365 39.45 1.93 -37.13
N ASP A 366 38.42 1.16 -37.47
CA ASP A 366 37.28 0.90 -36.57
C ASP A 366 37.26 -0.54 -36.05
N PHE A 367 37.92 -1.48 -36.74
CA PHE A 367 37.82 -2.92 -36.48
C PHE A 367 39.18 -3.64 -36.35
N SER A 368 40.28 -2.89 -36.20
CA SER A 368 41.64 -3.45 -36.14
C SER A 368 41.95 -4.20 -34.84
N SER A 369 41.30 -3.82 -33.75
CA SER A 369 41.46 -4.45 -32.44
C SER A 369 40.12 -4.74 -31.80
N TRP A 370 40.07 -5.75 -30.92
CA TRP A 370 38.85 -6.13 -30.21
C TRP A 370 38.18 -4.94 -29.47
N PRO A 371 38.90 -4.07 -28.73
CA PRO A 371 38.28 -2.91 -28.08
C PRO A 371 37.68 -1.90 -29.05
N LEU A 372 38.38 -1.59 -30.15
CA LEU A 372 37.89 -0.65 -31.17
C LEU A 372 36.67 -1.23 -31.90
N ALA A 373 36.71 -2.52 -32.26
CA ALA A 373 35.59 -3.22 -32.87
C ALA A 373 34.36 -3.22 -31.95
N PHE A 374 34.58 -3.41 -30.64
CA PHE A 374 33.51 -3.36 -29.64
C PHE A 374 32.91 -1.96 -29.50
N GLU A 375 33.73 -0.92 -29.46
CA GLU A 375 33.28 0.48 -29.41
C GLU A 375 32.49 0.88 -30.67
N SER A 376 32.98 0.47 -31.85
CA SER A 376 32.32 0.73 -33.13
C SER A 376 30.97 -0.01 -33.24
N LEU A 377 30.90 -1.28 -32.80
CA LEU A 377 29.64 -2.01 -32.75
C LEU A 377 28.66 -1.43 -31.73
N LEU A 378 29.12 -0.98 -30.56
CA LEU A 378 28.26 -0.28 -29.60
C LEU A 378 27.74 1.04 -30.16
N SER A 379 28.60 1.80 -30.84
CA SER A 379 28.20 3.05 -31.52
C SER A 379 27.16 2.78 -32.59
N SER A 380 27.30 1.69 -33.34
CA SER A 380 26.28 1.23 -34.30
C SER A 380 24.98 0.84 -33.58
N ALA A 381 25.08 0.11 -32.48
CA ALA A 381 23.95 -0.33 -31.66
C ALA A 381 23.13 0.81 -31.04
N PHE A 382 23.77 1.94 -30.74
CA PHE A 382 23.13 3.17 -30.25
C PHE A 382 22.78 4.17 -31.37
N ASN A 383 23.01 3.81 -32.63
CA ASN A 383 22.77 4.68 -33.79
C ASN A 383 23.55 6.01 -33.74
N VAL A 384 24.76 5.97 -33.16
CA VAL A 384 25.72 7.09 -33.10
C VAL A 384 26.81 6.94 -34.17
N TYR A 385 26.92 5.76 -34.78
CA TYR A 385 27.89 5.50 -35.84
C TYR A 385 27.52 6.24 -37.14
N ASP A 386 28.47 6.97 -37.70
CA ASP A 386 28.25 7.90 -38.81
C ASP A 386 27.79 7.19 -40.10
N SER A 387 26.93 7.85 -40.89
CA SER A 387 26.41 7.31 -42.14
C SER A 387 27.52 7.04 -43.16
N ASP A 388 28.51 7.92 -43.21
CA ASP A 388 29.65 7.83 -44.11
C ASP A 388 30.46 6.56 -43.85
N ASN A 389 30.51 6.11 -42.60
CA ASN A 389 31.20 4.89 -42.23
C ASN A 389 30.46 3.64 -42.75
N TYR A 390 29.13 3.64 -42.75
CA TYR A 390 28.35 2.55 -43.34
C TYR A 390 28.52 2.46 -44.86
N GLU A 391 28.61 3.61 -45.56
CA GLU A 391 28.88 3.63 -47.00
C GLU A 391 30.27 3.05 -47.30
N GLN A 392 31.27 3.42 -46.51
CA GLN A 392 32.63 2.87 -46.67
C GLN A 392 32.68 1.36 -46.36
N ILE A 393 31.93 0.87 -45.36
CA ILE A 393 31.75 -0.58 -45.12
C ILE A 393 31.07 -1.24 -46.31
N ALA A 394 30.08 -0.61 -46.93
CA ALA A 394 29.36 -1.16 -48.09
C ALA A 394 30.24 -1.26 -49.34
N VAL A 395 31.22 -0.37 -49.49
CA VAL A 395 32.19 -0.37 -50.60
C VAL A 395 33.40 -1.25 -50.32
N ALA A 396 33.69 -1.60 -49.07
CA ALA A 396 34.85 -2.42 -48.70
C ALA A 396 34.91 -3.78 -49.42
N ASP A 397 36.12 -4.24 -49.74
CA ASP A 397 36.32 -5.49 -50.50
C ASP A 397 36.02 -6.76 -49.68
N GLU A 398 35.93 -6.67 -48.35
CA GLU A 398 35.72 -7.82 -47.47
C GLU A 398 34.21 -8.09 -47.26
N PRO A 399 33.62 -9.10 -47.92
CA PRO A 399 32.18 -9.35 -47.85
C PRO A 399 31.75 -9.85 -46.46
N MET A 400 32.64 -10.53 -45.73
CA MET A 400 32.32 -11.08 -44.41
C MET A 400 32.06 -9.98 -43.38
N LEU A 401 32.84 -8.89 -43.43
CA LEU A 401 32.63 -7.73 -42.55
C LEU A 401 31.21 -7.17 -42.71
N LYS A 402 30.75 -6.99 -43.95
CA LYS A 402 29.40 -6.50 -44.27
C LYS A 402 28.33 -7.41 -43.65
N TRP A 403 28.47 -8.72 -43.85
CA TRP A 403 27.52 -9.70 -43.31
C TRP A 403 27.51 -9.72 -41.78
N PHE A 404 28.67 -9.66 -41.12
CA PHE A 404 28.73 -9.60 -39.66
C PHE A 404 28.11 -8.33 -39.08
N VAL A 405 28.37 -7.17 -39.68
CA VAL A 405 27.77 -5.89 -39.24
C VAL A 405 26.26 -5.89 -39.47
N MET A 406 25.78 -6.35 -40.63
CA MET A 406 24.34 -6.49 -40.90
C MET A 406 23.66 -7.49 -39.95
N ALA A 407 24.29 -8.64 -39.71
CA ALA A 407 23.76 -9.66 -38.79
C ALA A 407 23.72 -9.13 -37.35
N PHE A 408 24.76 -8.43 -36.91
CA PHE A 408 24.80 -7.75 -35.62
C PHE A 408 23.64 -6.75 -35.50
N ALA A 409 23.48 -5.84 -36.46
CA ALA A 409 22.44 -4.83 -36.45
C ALA A 409 21.03 -5.45 -36.45
N ALA A 410 20.80 -6.49 -37.26
CA ALA A 410 19.54 -7.21 -37.29
C ALA A 410 19.23 -7.89 -35.94
N CYS A 411 20.18 -8.63 -35.39
CA CYS A 411 20.02 -9.28 -34.09
C CYS A 411 19.84 -8.26 -32.95
N TRP A 412 20.59 -7.16 -32.97
CA TRP A 412 20.52 -6.13 -31.93
C TRP A 412 19.20 -5.37 -31.96
N HIS A 413 18.85 -4.75 -33.10
CA HIS A 413 17.70 -3.87 -33.19
C HIS A 413 16.36 -4.61 -33.33
N VAL A 414 16.32 -5.71 -34.10
CA VAL A 414 15.06 -6.42 -34.36
C VAL A 414 14.77 -7.45 -33.27
N TYR A 415 15.78 -8.20 -32.83
CA TYR A 415 15.54 -9.30 -31.90
C TYR A 415 15.75 -8.87 -30.44
N LEU A 416 16.96 -8.44 -30.07
CA LEU A 416 17.32 -8.20 -28.67
C LEU A 416 16.56 -7.00 -28.09
N MET A 417 16.52 -5.84 -28.76
CA MET A 417 15.78 -4.69 -28.24
C MET A 417 14.29 -4.96 -28.04
N ASN A 418 13.64 -5.66 -28.99
CA ASN A 418 12.22 -6.02 -28.85
C ASN A 418 12.00 -7.07 -27.76
N LEU A 419 12.91 -8.03 -27.60
CA LEU A 419 12.85 -9.01 -26.53
C LEU A 419 12.98 -8.34 -25.15
N MET A 420 13.88 -7.36 -25.02
CA MET A 420 14.05 -6.58 -23.80
C MET A 420 12.77 -5.84 -23.43
N VAL A 421 12.14 -5.15 -24.40
CA VAL A 421 10.88 -4.43 -24.18
C VAL A 421 9.78 -5.39 -23.75
N ALA A 422 9.62 -6.51 -24.46
CA ALA A 422 8.61 -7.52 -24.12
C ALA A 422 8.79 -8.06 -22.69
N GLN A 423 10.02 -8.42 -22.32
CA GLN A 423 10.34 -8.92 -20.98
C GLN A 423 10.08 -7.88 -19.89
N LEU A 424 10.50 -6.63 -20.10
CA LEU A 424 10.27 -5.55 -19.14
C LEU A 424 8.78 -5.21 -18.99
N CYS A 425 8.01 -5.21 -20.07
CA CYS A 425 6.56 -4.96 -20.02
C CYS A 425 5.82 -6.07 -19.25
N GLN A 426 6.15 -7.33 -19.49
CA GLN A 426 5.54 -8.44 -18.77
C GLN A 426 5.88 -8.37 -17.28
N ARG A 427 7.15 -8.16 -16.95
CA ARG A 427 7.62 -8.03 -15.57
C ARG A 427 7.05 -6.83 -14.83
N TYR A 428 6.87 -5.71 -15.53
CA TYR A 428 6.20 -4.54 -14.98
C TYR A 428 4.80 -4.86 -14.48
N ASN A 429 4.00 -5.57 -15.30
CA ASN A 429 2.62 -5.93 -14.94
C ASN A 429 2.57 -6.90 -13.77
N ASP A 430 3.46 -7.91 -13.75
CA ASP A 430 3.52 -8.90 -12.67
C ASP A 430 3.86 -8.24 -11.32
N ILE A 431 4.78 -7.27 -11.30
CA ILE A 431 5.32 -6.66 -10.07
C ILE A 431 4.48 -5.46 -9.61
N TYR A 432 3.61 -4.90 -10.46
CA TYR A 432 2.92 -3.63 -10.18
C TYR A 432 2.13 -3.64 -8.85
N HIS A 433 1.39 -4.72 -8.59
CA HIS A 433 0.59 -4.84 -7.37
C HIS A 433 1.45 -4.91 -6.11
N ASP A 434 2.50 -5.73 -6.14
CA ASP A 434 3.45 -5.86 -5.02
C ASP A 434 4.23 -4.57 -4.79
N ALA A 435 4.64 -3.89 -5.86
CA ALA A 435 5.32 -2.59 -5.78
C ALA A 435 4.42 -1.52 -5.16
N ARG A 436 3.11 -1.54 -5.44
CA ARG A 436 2.14 -0.66 -4.79
C ARG A 436 2.04 -0.94 -3.29
N GLY A 437 1.98 -2.21 -2.89
CA GLY A 437 2.00 -2.61 -1.47
C GLY A 437 3.28 -2.17 -0.77
N ASN A 438 4.43 -2.43 -1.38
CA ASN A 438 5.74 -2.03 -0.84
C ASN A 438 5.89 -0.51 -0.69
N ALA A 439 5.43 0.27 -1.67
CA ALA A 439 5.42 1.73 -1.57
C ALA A 439 4.54 2.22 -0.41
N ARG A 440 3.43 1.54 -0.13
CA ARG A 440 2.54 1.84 1.00
C ARG A 440 3.19 1.46 2.34
N LEU A 441 3.90 0.34 2.41
CA LEU A 441 4.71 -0.03 3.59
C LEU A 441 5.76 1.04 3.88
N THR A 442 6.52 1.48 2.87
CA THR A 442 7.50 2.57 3.02
C THR A 442 6.84 3.87 3.50
N ARG A 443 5.66 4.22 2.98
CA ARG A 443 4.89 5.37 3.48
C ARG A 443 4.51 5.20 4.95
N GLY A 444 4.07 4.00 5.35
CA GLY A 444 3.76 3.67 6.74
C GLY A 444 4.96 3.87 7.67
N ILE A 445 6.14 3.38 7.26
CA ILE A 445 7.41 3.58 7.99
C ILE A 445 7.71 5.08 8.13
N ASN A 446 7.60 5.85 7.05
CA ASN A 446 7.81 7.30 7.07
C ASN A 446 6.84 8.04 8.00
N ILE A 447 5.60 7.57 8.11
CA ILE A 447 4.62 8.11 9.06
C ILE A 447 5.09 7.86 10.49
N TYR A 448 5.35 6.61 10.87
CA TYR A 448 5.65 6.24 12.25
C TYR A 448 7.05 6.64 12.72
N GLU A 449 8.09 6.37 11.93
CA GLU A 449 9.47 6.55 12.36
C GLU A 449 9.97 7.98 12.17
N THR A 450 9.51 8.66 11.12
CA THR A 450 10.02 10.00 10.76
C THR A 450 9.06 11.12 11.18
N SER A 451 7.78 10.99 10.84
CA SER A 451 6.84 12.12 10.92
C SER A 451 6.20 12.27 12.30
N MET A 452 5.68 11.17 12.86
CA MET A 452 4.98 11.15 14.15
C MET A 452 5.81 11.69 15.33
N PRO A 453 7.12 11.40 15.45
CA PRO A 453 7.94 11.97 16.53
C PRO A 453 8.08 13.50 16.46
N LEU A 454 7.91 14.10 15.29
CA LEU A 454 7.98 15.55 15.07
C LEU A 454 6.67 16.26 15.37
N ILE A 455 5.57 15.52 15.56
CA ILE A 455 4.25 16.08 15.76
C ILE A 455 4.03 16.36 17.25
N SER A 456 3.64 17.59 17.57
CA SER A 456 3.32 17.98 18.93
C SER A 456 1.99 17.39 19.39
N LYS A 457 1.88 17.11 20.70
CA LYS A 457 0.62 16.61 21.30
C LYS A 457 -0.58 17.51 21.01
N LYS A 458 -0.39 18.84 20.99
CA LYS A 458 -1.45 19.81 20.68
C LYS A 458 -1.98 19.66 19.25
N ARG A 459 -1.08 19.44 18.30
CA ARG A 459 -1.46 19.26 16.89
C ARG A 459 -2.17 17.92 16.69
N TRP A 460 -1.72 16.87 17.38
CA TRP A 460 -2.40 15.58 17.41
C TRP A 460 -3.81 15.67 17.97
N THR A 461 -4.00 16.31 19.14
CA THR A 461 -5.34 16.46 19.75
C THR A 461 -6.29 17.25 18.87
N ALA A 462 -5.83 18.38 18.31
CA ALA A 462 -6.63 19.18 17.38
C ALA A 462 -7.02 18.39 16.11
N PHE A 463 -6.12 17.56 15.60
CA PHE A 463 -6.42 16.68 14.48
C PHE A 463 -7.50 15.64 14.84
N VAL A 464 -7.36 14.94 15.97
CA VAL A 464 -8.35 13.95 16.41
C VAL A 464 -9.71 14.59 16.67
N GLU A 465 -9.75 15.77 17.27
CA GLU A 465 -10.99 16.54 17.50
C GLU A 465 -11.65 16.94 16.18
N SER A 466 -10.86 17.35 15.17
CA SER A 466 -11.37 17.72 13.84
C SER A 466 -12.08 16.59 13.09
N LEU A 467 -11.82 15.33 13.46
CA LEU A 467 -12.42 14.15 12.84
C LEU A 467 -13.82 13.83 13.40
N HIS A 468 -14.24 14.49 14.49
CA HIS A 468 -15.57 14.29 15.10
C HIS A 468 -15.92 12.81 15.38
N LEU A 469 -14.92 11.98 15.73
CA LEU A 469 -15.07 10.53 15.90
C LEU A 469 -16.09 10.13 17.00
N GLY A 470 -16.45 11.05 17.89
CA GLY A 470 -17.44 10.83 18.94
C GLY A 470 -18.89 10.97 18.48
N GLU A 471 -19.13 11.49 17.28
CA GLU A 471 -20.47 11.74 16.74
C GLU A 471 -20.96 10.52 15.94
N ALA A 472 -22.28 10.33 15.92
CA ALA A 472 -22.91 9.28 15.11
C ALA A 472 -22.79 9.68 13.63
N CYS A 473 -22.30 8.77 12.79
CA CYS A 473 -22.08 9.07 11.38
C CYS A 473 -23.19 8.50 10.52
N GLU A 474 -24.00 9.37 9.92
CA GLU A 474 -25.09 8.95 9.03
C GLU A 474 -24.54 8.36 7.72
N LEU A 475 -25.20 7.32 7.19
CA LEU A 475 -24.86 6.74 5.88
C LEU A 475 -25.77 7.31 4.79
N ASP A 476 -27.08 7.26 5.01
CA ASP A 476 -28.13 7.84 4.17
C ASP A 476 -29.04 8.73 5.03
N GLU A 477 -29.88 9.55 4.39
CA GLU A 477 -30.81 10.44 5.10
C GLU A 477 -31.76 9.62 5.99
N GLY A 478 -31.74 9.91 7.31
CA GLY A 478 -32.54 9.20 8.30
C GLY A 478 -31.89 7.94 8.90
N ASP A 479 -30.66 7.61 8.50
CA ASP A 479 -29.91 6.46 9.02
C ASP A 479 -28.84 6.92 10.03
N THR A 480 -29.09 6.73 11.33
CA THR A 480 -28.10 7.05 12.37
C THR A 480 -27.10 5.90 12.53
N GLY A 481 -25.95 6.01 11.87
CA GLY A 481 -24.87 5.02 11.97
C GLY A 481 -24.06 5.12 13.28
N PRO A 482 -23.24 4.10 13.58
CA PRO A 482 -22.41 4.08 14.77
C PRO A 482 -21.37 5.21 14.79
N ARG A 483 -20.83 5.48 15.99
CA ARG A 483 -19.75 6.44 16.21
C ARG A 483 -18.41 5.87 15.72
N GLY A 484 -17.44 6.75 15.49
CA GLY A 484 -16.07 6.36 15.17
C GLY A 484 -15.77 6.19 13.67
N ALA A 485 -16.70 6.61 12.81
CA ALA A 485 -16.46 6.72 11.39
C ALA A 485 -16.01 8.12 10.97
N VAL A 486 -15.21 8.17 9.91
CA VAL A 486 -14.92 9.38 9.15
C VAL A 486 -15.74 9.32 7.85
N PRO A 487 -16.70 10.25 7.64
CA PRO A 487 -17.45 10.31 6.39
C PRO A 487 -16.56 10.83 5.25
N THR A 488 -16.69 10.20 4.08
CA THR A 488 -16.04 10.61 2.84
C THR A 488 -16.96 10.42 1.64
N THR A 489 -16.53 10.93 0.49
CA THR A 489 -17.22 10.76 -0.78
C THR A 489 -16.30 10.08 -1.79
N GLU A 490 -16.80 9.06 -2.47
CA GLU A 490 -16.10 8.28 -3.49
C GLU A 490 -16.76 8.50 -4.86
N SER A 491 -15.99 8.35 -5.96
CA SER A 491 -16.56 8.29 -7.29
C SER A 491 -17.47 7.07 -7.43
N PRO A 492 -18.51 7.11 -8.28
CA PRO A 492 -19.37 5.97 -8.53
C PRO A 492 -18.63 4.72 -8.97
N TYR A 493 -17.41 4.84 -9.53
CA TYR A 493 -16.60 3.73 -10.04
C TYR A 493 -15.46 3.30 -9.11
N ASP A 494 -15.12 4.07 -8.07
CA ASP A 494 -13.97 3.75 -7.20
C ASP A 494 -14.15 2.42 -6.46
N TYR A 495 -15.40 2.04 -6.17
CA TYR A 495 -15.70 0.75 -5.53
C TYR A 495 -15.32 -0.46 -6.41
N LEU A 496 -15.22 -0.29 -7.75
CA LEU A 496 -14.80 -1.36 -8.67
C LEU A 496 -13.33 -1.75 -8.49
N GLN A 497 -12.51 -0.87 -7.91
CA GLN A 497 -11.14 -1.22 -7.54
C GLN A 497 -11.09 -2.25 -6.40
N TYR A 498 -12.18 -2.38 -5.63
CA TYR A 498 -12.29 -3.35 -4.55
C TYR A 498 -13.73 -3.92 -4.48
N PRO A 499 -14.09 -4.82 -5.43
CA PRO A 499 -15.45 -5.29 -5.60
C PRO A 499 -15.93 -6.22 -4.48
N LYS A 500 -15.00 -6.73 -3.65
CA LYS A 500 -15.30 -7.60 -2.50
C LYS A 500 -16.21 -6.93 -1.46
N VAL A 501 -16.13 -5.60 -1.33
CA VAL A 501 -17.02 -4.84 -0.44
C VAL A 501 -18.29 -4.50 -1.20
N THR A 502 -19.36 -5.23 -0.88
CA THR A 502 -20.68 -5.03 -1.46
C THR A 502 -21.24 -3.65 -1.13
N LEU A 503 -22.01 -3.11 -2.08
CA LEU A 503 -22.76 -1.87 -1.88
C LEU A 503 -23.92 -2.13 -0.92
N ASP A 504 -24.10 -1.24 0.07
CA ASP A 504 -25.22 -1.24 1.01
C ASP A 504 -25.50 -2.59 1.68
N ARG A 505 -24.50 -3.14 2.34
CA ARG A 505 -24.64 -4.35 3.19
C ARG A 505 -25.31 -4.09 4.55
N VAL A 506 -25.67 -2.84 4.83
CA VAL A 506 -26.15 -2.43 6.15
C VAL A 506 -27.59 -2.90 6.31
N GLN A 507 -27.82 -3.73 7.33
CA GLN A 507 -29.17 -4.12 7.72
C GLN A 507 -29.78 -3.01 8.59
N ARG A 508 -30.98 -2.57 8.20
CA ARG A 508 -31.70 -1.49 8.89
C ARG A 508 -32.84 -2.08 9.71
N TYR A 509 -32.96 -1.61 10.95
CA TYR A 509 -34.01 -2.01 11.87
C TYR A 509 -34.76 -0.75 12.32
N GLY A 510 -36.09 -0.80 12.31
CA GLY A 510 -36.92 0.31 12.75
C GLY A 510 -36.97 0.42 14.28
N GLY A 511 -37.01 1.64 14.82
CA GLY A 511 -37.20 1.89 16.26
C GLY A 511 -36.10 2.75 16.90
N LEU A 512 -36.22 3.00 18.21
CA LEU A 512 -35.21 3.72 18.98
C LEU A 512 -34.09 2.76 19.39
N ALA A 513 -32.85 3.04 18.97
CA ALA A 513 -31.68 2.27 19.40
C ALA A 513 -31.22 2.73 20.80
N HIS A 514 -31.19 1.82 21.78
CA HIS A 514 -30.64 2.11 23.12
C HIS A 514 -29.86 0.90 23.66
N PRO A 515 -28.70 1.07 24.34
CA PRO A 515 -27.87 -0.04 24.86
C PRO A 515 -28.54 -1.00 25.86
N ARG A 516 -29.77 -0.70 26.29
CA ARG A 516 -30.55 -1.50 27.25
C ARG A 516 -31.71 -2.25 26.58
N LEU A 517 -31.95 -1.97 25.31
CA LEU A 517 -32.99 -2.66 24.55
C LEU A 517 -32.37 -3.95 23.98
N PRO A 518 -33.15 -5.04 23.91
CA PRO A 518 -32.69 -6.28 23.29
C PRO A 518 -32.38 -6.05 21.81
N TRP A 519 -31.47 -6.84 21.26
CA TRP A 519 -31.19 -6.81 19.83
C TRP A 519 -32.45 -7.28 19.07
N PRO A 520 -32.87 -6.58 18.00
CA PRO A 520 -34.02 -7.00 17.19
C PRO A 520 -33.78 -8.37 16.55
N SER A 521 -34.86 -9.12 16.34
CA SER A 521 -34.77 -10.44 15.72
C SER A 521 -34.34 -10.30 14.24
N LEU A 522 -33.58 -11.27 13.72
CA LEU A 522 -33.13 -11.24 12.31
C LEU A 522 -34.31 -11.22 11.31
N ASP A 523 -35.46 -11.73 11.72
CA ASP A 523 -36.71 -11.73 10.94
C ASP A 523 -37.35 -10.33 10.84
N GLU A 524 -37.00 -9.41 11.73
CA GLU A 524 -37.46 -8.02 11.75
C GLU A 524 -36.61 -7.07 10.89
N ALA A 525 -35.51 -7.57 10.31
CA ALA A 525 -34.64 -6.77 9.46
C ALA A 525 -35.41 -6.24 8.25
N VAL A 526 -35.31 -4.93 8.01
CA VAL A 526 -35.85 -4.33 6.79
C VAL A 526 -34.90 -4.62 5.64
N ASP A 527 -35.19 -5.68 4.89
CA ASP A 527 -34.55 -5.92 3.60
C ASP A 527 -35.09 -4.92 2.56
N ASP A 528 -34.33 -3.84 2.36
CA ASP A 528 -34.60 -2.81 1.35
C ASP A 528 -34.12 -3.19 -0.06
N SER A 529 -33.62 -4.42 -0.25
CA SER A 529 -33.31 -4.93 -1.59
C SER A 529 -34.55 -4.98 -2.48
N ALA A 530 -34.36 -5.00 -3.80
CA ALA A 530 -35.47 -5.13 -4.75
C ALA A 530 -36.29 -6.41 -4.50
N VAL A 531 -35.62 -7.47 -4.03
CA VAL A 531 -36.23 -8.74 -3.65
C VAL A 531 -37.03 -8.57 -2.36
N GLY A 532 -36.45 -7.99 -1.30
CA GLY A 532 -37.14 -7.73 -0.04
C GLY A 532 -38.38 -6.84 -0.18
N LYS A 533 -38.29 -5.80 -1.03
CA LYS A 533 -39.44 -4.95 -1.40
C LYS A 533 -40.50 -5.73 -2.15
N LEU A 534 -40.12 -6.59 -3.10
CA LEU A 534 -41.06 -7.45 -3.82
C LEU A 534 -41.75 -8.42 -2.87
N THR A 535 -41.00 -9.11 -2.01
CA THR A 535 -41.52 -10.07 -1.02
C THR A 535 -42.54 -9.42 -0.10
N ARG A 536 -42.24 -8.23 0.44
CA ARG A 536 -43.19 -7.46 1.27
C ARG A 536 -44.44 -7.04 0.51
N MET A 537 -44.27 -6.60 -0.74
CA MET A 537 -45.40 -6.21 -1.59
C MET A 537 -46.30 -7.41 -1.89
N THR A 538 -45.73 -8.58 -2.19
CA THR A 538 -46.49 -9.83 -2.35
C THR A 538 -47.17 -10.25 -1.06
N GLN A 539 -46.48 -10.21 0.09
CA GLN A 539 -47.05 -10.64 1.36
C GLN A 539 -48.21 -9.73 1.79
N SER A 540 -48.05 -8.41 1.65
CA SER A 540 -49.14 -7.45 1.85
C SER A 540 -50.31 -7.69 0.89
N LYS A 541 -50.05 -8.02 -0.37
CA LYS A 541 -51.10 -8.36 -1.35
C LYS A 541 -51.82 -9.66 -0.99
N PHE A 542 -51.11 -10.67 -0.48
CA PHE A 542 -51.71 -11.91 -0.02
C PHE A 542 -52.59 -11.69 1.21
N GLU A 543 -52.13 -10.91 2.19
CA GLU A 543 -52.94 -10.55 3.37
C GLU A 543 -54.19 -9.74 3.00
N GLU A 544 -54.09 -8.83 2.03
CA GLU A 544 -55.22 -8.07 1.51
C GLU A 544 -56.21 -8.97 0.76
N MET A 545 -55.70 -9.92 -0.03
CA MET A 545 -56.51 -10.91 -0.73
C MET A 545 -57.22 -11.88 0.24
N ASP A 546 -56.56 -12.30 1.32
CA ASP A 546 -57.17 -13.12 2.37
C ASP A 546 -58.29 -12.36 3.08
N ARG A 547 -58.07 -11.07 3.41
CA ARG A 547 -59.12 -10.22 3.97
C ARG A 547 -60.31 -10.07 3.02
N LEU A 548 -60.05 -9.90 1.72
CA LEU A 548 -61.10 -9.82 0.71
C LEU A 548 -61.85 -11.15 0.56
N MET A 549 -61.16 -12.29 0.61
CA MET A 549 -61.79 -13.62 0.58
C MET A 549 -62.66 -13.86 1.81
N VAL A 550 -62.21 -13.46 3.01
CA VAL A 550 -63.01 -13.55 4.23
C VAL A 550 -64.24 -12.65 4.15
N ASP A 551 -64.10 -11.40 3.70
CA ASP A 551 -65.22 -10.48 3.54
C ASP A 551 -66.21 -10.95 2.44
N MET A 552 -65.71 -11.59 1.38
CA MET A 552 -66.52 -12.19 0.34
C MET A 552 -67.24 -13.45 0.83
N ALA A 553 -66.60 -14.30 1.63
CA ALA A 553 -67.22 -15.47 2.26
C ALA A 553 -68.33 -15.07 3.23
N ILE A 554 -68.13 -13.99 4.00
CA ILE A 554 -69.14 -13.39 4.88
C ILE A 554 -70.31 -12.83 4.05
N LYS A 555 -70.04 -12.10 2.97
CA LYS A 555 -71.08 -11.53 2.08
C LYS A 555 -71.86 -12.58 1.30
N LEU A 556 -71.24 -13.71 0.94
CA LEU A 556 -71.89 -14.81 0.23
C LEU A 556 -72.66 -15.77 1.15
N GLN A 557 -72.72 -15.50 2.46
CA GLN A 557 -73.35 -16.39 3.45
C GLN A 557 -72.89 -17.85 3.34
N VAL A 558 -71.64 -18.08 2.94
CA VAL A 558 -71.07 -19.43 2.89
C VAL A 558 -70.82 -19.86 4.33
N ARG A 559 -71.82 -20.55 4.90
CA ARG A 559 -71.71 -21.17 6.21
C ARG A 559 -70.54 -22.17 6.16
N PRO A 560 -69.55 -22.09 7.06
CA PRO A 560 -68.54 -23.13 7.14
C PRO A 560 -69.24 -24.47 7.46
N PRO A 561 -68.81 -25.58 6.85
CA PRO A 561 -69.40 -26.88 7.13
C PRO A 561 -68.99 -27.31 8.53
N GLY A 562 -69.88 -27.10 9.50
CA GLY A 562 -69.74 -27.64 10.86
C GLY A 562 -70.13 -26.67 11.96
N THR A 563 -71.43 -26.39 12.12
CA THR A 563 -72.02 -26.10 13.45
C THR A 563 -73.55 -26.09 13.35
N SER A 564 -74.17 -27.14 13.89
CA SER A 564 -75.61 -27.27 14.08
C SER A 564 -76.01 -26.79 15.47
N GLY A 565 -76.96 -25.84 15.52
CA GLY A 565 -78.04 -25.76 16.51
C GLY A 565 -77.73 -25.32 17.94
N GLY A 566 -78.31 -24.19 18.37
CA GLY A 566 -78.53 -23.88 19.79
C GLY A 566 -78.63 -22.39 20.10
N THR A 567 -79.85 -21.88 20.23
CA THR A 567 -80.22 -20.55 20.75
C THR A 567 -79.97 -20.42 22.27
N GLN A 568 -79.31 -19.35 22.74
CA GLN A 568 -79.76 -18.50 23.87
C GLN A 568 -78.83 -17.30 24.18
N ASP A 569 -79.43 -16.30 24.81
CA ASP A 569 -78.99 -14.92 25.10
C ASP A 569 -77.79 -14.71 26.06
N TYR A 570 -77.37 -13.42 26.11
CA TYR A 570 -76.66 -12.66 27.16
C TYR A 570 -75.12 -12.46 27.09
N SER A 571 -74.75 -11.20 26.76
CA SER A 571 -73.87 -10.25 27.47
C SER A 571 -72.42 -10.57 27.92
N THR A 572 -71.54 -9.59 27.64
CA THR A 572 -70.38 -9.07 28.41
C THR A 572 -69.05 -9.87 28.56
N MET A 573 -67.99 -9.25 28.00
CA MET A 573 -66.62 -8.99 28.53
C MET A 573 -65.67 -10.10 29.07
N HIS A 574 -64.39 -9.89 28.71
CA HIS A 574 -63.10 -10.36 29.27
C HIS A 574 -62.47 -11.70 28.86
N SER A 575 -61.31 -11.56 28.19
CA SER A 575 -59.94 -12.04 28.55
C SER A 575 -59.62 -13.51 28.86
N GLU A 576 -58.46 -13.90 28.32
CA GLU A 576 -57.47 -14.92 28.77
C GLU A 576 -57.42 -16.33 28.13
N LYS A 577 -56.28 -16.55 27.45
CA LYS A 577 -55.31 -17.66 27.56
C LYS A 577 -55.68 -19.14 27.37
N ARG A 578 -54.92 -19.72 26.41
CA ARG A 578 -54.05 -20.92 26.47
C ARG A 578 -54.58 -22.33 26.18
N ASP A 579 -53.76 -23.01 25.36
CA ASP A 579 -53.33 -24.43 25.33
C ASP A 579 -54.43 -25.46 24.94
N ASP A 580 -54.22 -26.56 24.20
CA ASP A 580 -53.05 -27.34 23.78
C ASP A 580 -53.41 -28.34 22.64
N GLU A 581 -52.37 -28.74 21.88
CA GLU A 581 -52.03 -30.08 21.31
C GLU A 581 -53.07 -31.01 20.61
N SER A 582 -52.77 -31.48 19.38
CA SER A 582 -52.01 -32.74 19.13
C SER A 582 -52.14 -33.37 17.70
N LYS A 583 -50.97 -33.70 17.12
CA LYS A 583 -50.50 -34.89 16.33
C LYS A 583 -51.38 -35.43 15.16
N ILE A 584 -50.84 -35.84 14.00
CA ILE A 584 -50.05 -37.06 13.66
C ILE A 584 -49.52 -36.86 12.19
N ALA A 585 -48.22 -36.87 11.87
CA ALA A 585 -47.35 -37.96 11.30
C ALA A 585 -47.87 -38.61 9.98
N GLU A 586 -47.13 -39.04 8.94
CA GLU A 586 -45.70 -39.23 8.61
C GLU A 586 -45.56 -39.67 7.12
N SER A 587 -44.31 -39.83 6.64
CA SER A 587 -43.79 -40.45 5.37
C SER A 587 -43.67 -39.55 4.12
N VAL A 588 -42.47 -39.12 3.66
CA VAL A 588 -41.26 -39.79 3.11
C VAL A 588 -41.36 -40.03 1.60
N ASP A 589 -40.53 -39.33 0.82
CA ASP A 589 -39.63 -39.96 -0.16
C ASP A 589 -38.54 -39.00 -0.65
N ASP A 590 -37.32 -39.55 -0.68
CA ASP A 590 -36.07 -38.95 -1.15
C ASP A 590 -36.02 -38.82 -2.68
N HIS A 591 -35.38 -37.76 -3.18
CA HIS A 591 -34.56 -37.87 -4.38
C HIS A 591 -33.49 -36.78 -4.44
N GLU A 592 -32.24 -37.19 -4.23
CA GLU A 592 -31.04 -36.52 -4.72
C GLU A 592 -31.08 -36.38 -6.25
N HIS A 593 -30.74 -35.22 -6.79
CA HIS A 593 -30.00 -35.09 -8.06
C HIS A 593 -29.08 -33.86 -7.98
N GLY A 594 -27.79 -34.10 -8.20
CA GLY A 594 -26.74 -33.10 -8.20
C GLY A 594 -26.43 -32.52 -9.58
N ILE A 595 -25.81 -31.33 -9.51
CA ILE A 595 -24.79 -30.74 -10.39
C ILE A 595 -25.21 -30.27 -11.79
N GLY A 596 -24.96 -28.97 -12.04
CA GLY A 596 -24.55 -28.49 -13.36
C GLY A 596 -24.91 -27.03 -13.69
N MET A 597 -24.44 -26.04 -12.94
CA MET A 597 -24.51 -24.65 -13.41
C MET A 597 -23.25 -24.32 -14.22
N LYS A 598 -23.46 -24.11 -15.52
CA LYS A 598 -22.47 -23.74 -16.53
C LYS A 598 -22.06 -22.28 -16.31
N GLU A 599 -20.76 -22.01 -16.14
CA GLU A 599 -20.19 -20.68 -16.38
C GLU A 599 -20.39 -20.34 -17.87
N THR A 600 -21.00 -19.19 -18.13
CA THR A 600 -21.00 -18.58 -19.47
C THR A 600 -20.40 -17.18 -19.37
N ASP A 601 -19.35 -17.02 -20.16
CA ASP A 601 -18.50 -15.88 -20.47
C ASP A 601 -19.07 -14.47 -20.23
N VAL A 602 -18.36 -13.70 -19.40
CA VAL A 602 -18.45 -12.24 -19.22
C VAL A 602 -17.53 -11.49 -20.20
N SER A 603 -16.87 -12.20 -21.12
CA SER A 603 -15.85 -11.65 -22.00
C SER A 603 -16.41 -10.94 -23.25
N GLU A 604 -17.71 -11.06 -23.55
CA GLU A 604 -18.31 -10.51 -24.78
C GLU A 604 -18.87 -9.09 -24.63
N GLU A 605 -19.17 -8.61 -23.41
CA GLU A 605 -19.68 -7.25 -23.19
C GLU A 605 -18.60 -6.15 -23.27
N LEU A 606 -17.32 -6.52 -23.12
CA LEU A 606 -16.21 -5.57 -23.21
C LEU A 606 -15.82 -5.22 -24.66
N ALA A 607 -16.08 -6.09 -25.64
CA ALA A 607 -15.70 -5.85 -27.03
C ALA A 607 -16.72 -5.00 -27.82
N VAL A 608 -17.97 -4.90 -27.36
CA VAL A 608 -19.02 -4.16 -28.08
C VAL A 608 -18.99 -2.67 -27.77
N ASN A 609 -18.53 -2.25 -26.58
CA ASN A 609 -18.61 -0.85 -26.16
C ASN A 609 -17.46 0.05 -26.66
N GLU A 610 -16.39 -0.53 -27.21
CA GLU A 610 -15.28 0.25 -27.78
C GLU A 610 -15.59 0.72 -29.22
N LYS A 611 -16.53 0.06 -29.92
CA LYS A 611 -16.95 0.44 -31.28
C LYS A 611 -17.99 1.56 -31.32
N THR A 612 -18.69 1.83 -30.21
CA THR A 612 -19.73 2.87 -30.13
C THR A 612 -19.18 4.26 -29.79
N ARG A 613 -17.90 4.37 -29.42
CA ARG A 613 -17.27 5.65 -29.02
C ARG A 613 -16.72 6.49 -30.17
N HIS A 614 -16.67 5.97 -31.40
CA HIS A 614 -16.11 6.69 -32.56
C HIS A 614 -17.12 7.34 -33.51
N LEU A 615 -18.42 7.38 -33.17
CA LEU A 615 -19.48 7.88 -34.06
C LEU A 615 -20.34 9.00 -33.46
N GLY A 616 -19.84 9.70 -32.44
CA GLY A 616 -20.65 10.64 -31.66
C GLY A 616 -19.97 11.95 -31.30
N GLU A 617 -19.08 12.52 -32.12
CA GLU A 617 -18.71 13.94 -32.00
C GLU A 617 -18.70 14.60 -33.39
N LYS A 618 -19.46 15.70 -33.48
CA LYS A 618 -19.55 16.63 -34.61
C LYS A 618 -18.32 17.50 -34.68
#